data_AF-A0A914LUE8-F1
#
_entry.id   AF-A0A914LUE8-F1
#
_cell.length_a   1.000
_cell.length_b   1.000
_cell.length_c   1.000
_cell.angle_alpha   90.00
_cell.angle_beta   90.00
_cell.angle_gamma   90.00
#
_symmetry.space_group_name_H-M   'P 1'
#
loop_
_entity.id
_entity.type
_entity.pdbx_description
1 polymer ?
#
loop_
_entity_poly.entity_id
_entity_poly.type
_entity_poly.pdbx_seq_one_letter_code
_entity_poly.pdbx_strand_id
1 'polypeptide(L)'
;MSKINSSNNKTPTSLTHRNTINYRERCRMHDLNAALDDLRASIPYAQGGNIRKLSKIATLLLAKNHIIMQANAILELKERLEQCQKRIKELEEQKSIKECQKK
;
A
#
# COMPACT_ATOMS: atom_id res chain seq x y z
N MET A 1 1.79 32.09 49.61
CA MET A 1 1.93 31.35 48.34
C MET A 1 3.37 31.43 47.87
N SER A 2 4.16 30.41 48.22
CA SER A 2 5.57 30.26 47.86
C SER A 2 5.68 29.79 46.41
N LYS A 3 6.30 30.62 45.55
CA LYS A 3 6.71 30.23 44.19
C LYS A 3 7.78 29.15 44.31
N ILE A 4 7.44 27.93 43.89
CA ILE A 4 8.42 26.85 43.73
C ILE A 4 9.28 27.22 42.51
N ASN A 5 10.43 27.84 42.78
CA ASN A 5 11.52 27.95 41.82
C ASN A 5 12.09 26.55 41.61
N SER A 6 11.61 25.86 40.58
CA SER A 6 12.26 24.63 40.08
C SER A 6 13.56 25.05 39.40
N SER A 7 14.65 25.03 40.15
CA SER A 7 16.00 25.26 39.67
C SER A 7 16.35 24.20 38.62
N ASN A 8 16.10 24.52 37.35
CA ASN A 8 16.42 23.69 36.20
C ASN A 8 17.93 23.78 35.91
N ASN A 9 18.74 23.24 36.81
CA ASN A 9 20.16 22.97 36.55
C ASN A 9 20.29 21.71 35.69
N LYS A 10 19.71 21.73 34.48
CA LYS A 10 20.03 20.73 33.47
C LYS A 10 21.36 21.17 32.85
N THR A 11 22.40 20.37 33.04
CA THR A 11 23.71 20.64 32.44
C THR A 11 23.53 20.92 30.95
N PRO A 12 24.23 21.92 30.37
CA PRO A 12 24.07 22.30 28.96
C PRO A 12 24.18 21.10 28.01
N THR A 13 25.04 20.14 28.36
CA THR A 13 25.24 18.85 27.66
C THR A 13 24.00 17.95 27.66
N SER A 14 23.21 17.92 28.73
CA SER A 14 21.96 17.14 28.79
C SER A 14 20.86 17.74 27.89
N LEU A 15 20.78 19.07 27.83
CA LEU A 15 19.81 19.77 26.97
C LEU A 15 20.16 19.62 25.48
N THR A 16 21.43 19.72 25.11
CA THR A 16 21.88 19.50 23.72
C THR A 16 21.67 18.05 23.30
N HIS A 17 21.94 17.08 24.19
CA HIS A 17 21.68 15.67 23.93
C HIS A 17 20.20 15.39 23.69
N ARG A 18 19.31 15.92 24.55
CA ARG A 18 17.85 15.81 24.37
C ARG A 18 17.38 16.42 23.05
N ASN A 19 17.90 17.59 22.68
CA ASN A 19 17.53 18.26 21.43
C ASN A 19 17.99 17.48 20.19
N THR A 20 19.18 16.87 20.25
CA THR A 20 19.71 16.02 19.18
C THR A 20 18.85 14.78 18.98
N ILE A 21 18.44 14.12 20.07
CA ILE A 21 17.53 12.96 20.00
C ILE A 21 16.18 13.36 19.42
N ASN A 22 15.59 14.47 19.89
CA ASN A 22 14.30 14.95 19.39
C ASN A 22 14.35 15.30 17.90
N TYR A 23 15.44 15.92 17.46
CA TYR A 23 15.66 16.22 16.04
C TYR A 23 15.71 14.93 15.22
N ARG A 24 16.51 13.95 15.66
CA ARG A 24 16.62 12.66 14.97
C ARG A 24 15.28 11.93 14.86
N GLU A 25 14.49 11.90 15.93
CA GLU A 25 13.18 11.24 15.90
C GLU A 25 12.18 11.97 15.00
N ARG A 26 12.26 13.31 14.91
CA ARG A 26 11.46 14.07 13.92
C ARG A 26 11.83 13.68 12.50
N CYS A 27 13.12 13.62 12.17
CA CYS A 27 13.58 13.17 10.84
C CYS A 27 13.07 11.76 10.53
N ARG A 28 13.24 10.81 11.46
CA ARG A 28 12.73 9.44 11.32
C ARG A 28 11.21 9.41 11.06
N MET A 29 10.45 10.24 11.77
CA MET A 29 9.01 10.36 11.58
C MET A 29 8.62 11.01 10.26
N HIS A 30 9.43 11.94 9.72
CA HIS A 30 9.23 12.50 8.38
C HIS A 30 9.41 11.44 7.31
N ASP A 31 10.49 10.65 7.37
CA ASP A 31 10.75 9.56 6.43
C ASP A 31 9.61 8.52 6.45
N LEU A 32 9.16 8.14 7.65
CA LEU A 32 8.03 7.23 7.83
C LEU A 32 6.72 7.81 7.25
N ASN A 33 6.46 9.09 7.44
CA ASN A 33 5.25 9.71 6.91
C ASN A 33 5.30 9.84 5.38
N ALA A 34 6.48 10.10 4.80
CA ALA A 34 6.68 10.13 3.35
C ALA A 34 6.38 8.75 2.73
N ALA A 35 6.95 7.68 3.29
CA ALA A 35 6.65 6.31 2.84
C ALA A 35 5.17 5.95 2.97
N LEU A 36 4.49 6.46 4.01
CA LEU A 36 3.04 6.25 4.18
C LEU A 36 2.21 7.04 3.15
N ASP A 37 2.70 8.20 2.70
CA ASP A 37 2.06 8.98 1.63
C ASP A 37 2.25 8.30 0.26
N ASP A 38 3.41 7.71 -0.01
CA ASP A 38 3.61 6.86 -1.19
C ASP A 38 2.66 5.65 -1.17
N LEU A 39 2.47 5.02 -0.01
CA LEU A 39 1.48 3.95 0.15
C LEU A 39 0.07 4.43 -0.16
N ARG A 40 -0.32 5.66 0.24
CA ARG A 40 -1.65 6.23 -0.09
C ARG A 40 -1.84 6.37 -1.60
N ALA A 41 -0.79 6.73 -2.34
CA ALA A 41 -0.86 6.86 -3.80
C ALA A 41 -1.12 5.52 -4.51
N SER A 42 -0.65 4.40 -3.94
CA SER A 42 -0.87 3.05 -4.49
C SER A 42 -2.23 2.42 -4.20
N ILE A 43 -3.02 3.02 -3.29
CA ILE A 43 -4.33 2.49 -2.90
C ILE A 43 -5.39 3.09 -3.83
N PRO A 44 -6.28 2.28 -4.42
CA PRO A 44 -7.41 2.76 -5.21
C PRO A 44 -8.46 3.37 -4.28
N TYR A 45 -8.22 4.61 -3.89
CA TYR A 45 -9.15 5.49 -3.20
C TYR A 45 -9.25 6.78 -4.01
N ALA A 46 -10.43 7.38 -4.08
CA ALA A 46 -10.70 8.48 -4.99
C ALA A 46 -9.68 9.63 -4.82
N GLN A 47 -8.84 9.81 -5.84
CA GLN A 47 -7.82 10.86 -5.92
C GLN A 47 -8.48 12.08 -6.56
N GLY A 48 -8.94 13.03 -5.76
CA GLY A 48 -9.60 14.24 -6.24
C GLY A 48 -9.34 15.42 -5.31
N GLY A 49 -9.29 16.64 -5.85
CA GLY A 49 -8.87 17.85 -5.13
C GLY A 49 -9.69 18.20 -3.88
N ASN A 50 -10.86 17.59 -3.70
CA ASN A 50 -11.75 17.81 -2.55
C ASN A 50 -11.79 16.63 -1.56
N ILE A 51 -10.97 15.59 -1.75
CA ILE A 51 -11.05 14.37 -0.96
C ILE A 51 -10.05 14.42 0.20
N ARG A 52 -10.55 14.12 1.40
CA ARG A 52 -9.78 14.21 2.64
C ARG A 52 -8.69 13.15 2.69
N LYS A 53 -7.48 13.54 3.10
CA LYS A 53 -6.36 12.63 3.37
C LYS A 53 -6.79 11.54 4.37
N LEU A 54 -6.56 10.28 3.99
CA LEU A 54 -6.83 9.13 4.84
C LEU A 54 -5.96 9.15 6.10
N SER A 55 -6.55 8.74 7.23
CA SER A 55 -5.79 8.53 8.48
C SER A 55 -4.74 7.44 8.32
N LYS A 56 -3.75 7.37 9.22
CA LYS A 56 -2.71 6.32 9.18
C LYS A 56 -3.32 4.92 9.23
N ILE A 57 -4.27 4.72 10.14
CA ILE A 57 -4.97 3.43 10.32
C ILE A 57 -5.79 3.08 9.08
N ALA A 58 -6.56 4.04 8.55
CA ALA A 58 -7.36 3.80 7.34
C ALA A 58 -6.49 3.44 6.14
N THR A 59 -5.34 4.10 5.99
CA THR A 59 -4.36 3.81 4.93
C THR A 59 -3.86 2.36 5.04
N LEU A 60 -3.44 1.93 6.23
CA LEU A 60 -2.96 0.56 6.44
C LEU A 60 -4.05 -0.49 6.21
N LEU A 61 -5.28 -0.22 6.65
CA LEU A 61 -6.42 -1.11 6.45
C LEU A 61 -6.74 -1.29 4.96
N LEU A 62 -6.82 -0.18 4.22
CA LEU A 62 -7.09 -0.21 2.79
C LEU A 62 -5.95 -0.85 1.99
N ALA A 63 -4.69 -0.57 2.34
CA ALA A 63 -3.53 -1.23 1.73
C ALA A 63 -3.61 -2.77 1.87
N LYS A 64 -3.88 -3.26 3.08
CA LYS A 64 -4.03 -4.70 3.33
C LYS A 64 -5.14 -5.30 2.47
N ASN A 65 -6.30 -4.65 2.46
CA ASN A 65 -7.45 -5.13 1.68
C ASN A 65 -7.18 -5.09 0.18
N HIS A 66 -6.46 -4.07 -0.30
CA HIS A 66 -6.08 -3.95 -1.70
C HIS A 66 -5.16 -5.11 -2.13
N ILE A 67 -4.17 -5.48 -1.32
CA ILE A 67 -3.29 -6.63 -1.58
C ILE A 67 -4.12 -7.93 -1.71
N ILE A 68 -5.05 -8.17 -0.78
CA ILE A 68 -5.92 -9.36 -0.80
C ILE A 68 -6.77 -9.39 -2.08
N MET A 69 -7.38 -8.26 -2.43
CA MET A 69 -8.19 -8.13 -3.64
C MET A 69 -7.38 -8.39 -4.90
N GLN A 70 -6.18 -7.82 -5.01
CA GLN A 70 -5.28 -8.06 -6.15
C GLN A 70 -4.86 -9.53 -6.25
N ALA A 71 -4.56 -10.19 -5.13
CA ALA A 71 -4.23 -11.62 -5.11
C ALA A 71 -5.39 -12.48 -5.64
N ASN A 72 -6.62 -12.21 -5.20
CA ASN A 72 -7.81 -12.90 -5.66
C ASN A 72 -8.06 -12.65 -7.16
N ALA A 73 -7.92 -11.41 -7.62
CA ALA A 73 -8.07 -11.06 -9.03
C ALA A 73 -7.06 -11.80 -9.92
N ILE A 74 -5.80 -11.96 -9.46
CA ILE A 74 -4.79 -12.74 -10.19
C ILE A 74 -5.20 -14.22 -10.31
N LEU A 75 -5.75 -14.82 -9.25
CA LEU A 75 -6.21 -16.21 -9.28
C LEU A 75 -7.38 -16.38 -10.27
N GLU A 76 -8.36 -15.49 -10.21
CA GLU A 76 -9.51 -15.52 -11.13
C GLU A 76 -9.07 -15.33 -12.59
N LEU A 77 -8.14 -14.41 -12.86
CA LEU A 77 -7.61 -14.19 -14.21
C LEU A 77 -6.84 -15.40 -14.73
N LYS A 78 -6.10 -16.11 -13.87
CA LYS A 78 -5.43 -17.37 -14.25
C LYS A 78 -6.43 -18.46 -14.61
N GLU A 79 -7.50 -18.61 -13.84
CA GLU A 79 -8.56 -19.57 -14.13
C GLU A 79 -9.25 -19.25 -15.47
N ARG A 80 -9.62 -17.98 -15.69
CA ARG A 80 -10.19 -17.53 -16.96
C ARG A 80 -9.25 -17.77 -18.14
N LEU A 81 -7.95 -17.54 -17.97
CA LEU A 81 -6.96 -17.82 -19.01
C LEU A 81 -6.90 -19.30 -19.35
N GLU A 82 -6.91 -20.18 -18.34
CA GLU A 82 -6.93 -21.64 -18.55
C GLU A 82 -8.19 -22.08 -19.29
N GLN A 83 -9.35 -21.53 -18.92
CA GLN A 83 -10.63 -21.79 -19.61
C GLN A 83 -10.56 -21.33 -21.07
N CYS A 84 -10.05 -20.13 -21.35
CA CYS A 84 -9.86 -19.64 -22.71
C CYS A 84 -8.91 -20.54 -23.51
N GLN A 85 -7.81 -21.01 -22.92
CA GLN A 85 -6.86 -21.90 -23.57
C GLN A 85 -7.49 -23.25 -23.93
N LYS A 86 -8.28 -23.85 -23.02
CA LYS A 86 -9.05 -25.07 -23.30
C LYS A 86 -10.01 -24.85 -24.47
N ARG A 87 -10.74 -23.73 -24.44
CA ARG A 87 -11.69 -23.36 -25.49
C ARG A 87 -11.04 -23.18 -26.86
N ILE A 88 -9.85 -22.57 -26.91
CA ILE A 88 -9.08 -22.42 -28.14
C ILE A 88 -8.72 -23.79 -28.72
N LYS A 89 -8.20 -24.71 -27.90
CA LYS A 89 -7.85 -26.08 -28.33
C LYS A 89 -9.07 -26.83 -28.89
N GLU A 90 -10.20 -26.78 -28.19
CA GLU A 90 -11.45 -27.39 -28.66
C GLU A 90 -11.87 -26.86 -30.04
N LEU A 91 -11.75 -25.55 -30.27
CA LEU A 91 -12.10 -24.94 -31.54
C LEU A 91 -11.13 -25.32 -32.67
N GLU A 92 -9.83 -25.45 -32.36
CA GLU A 92 -8.81 -25.93 -33.31
C GLU A 92 -9.06 -27.38 -33.73
N GLU A 93 -9.39 -28.26 -32.79
CA GLU A 93 -9.75 -29.65 -33.06
C GLU A 93 -11.03 -29.75 -33.91
N GLN A 94 -12.07 -28.99 -33.56
CA GLN A 94 -13.31 -28.93 -34.35
C GLN A 94 -13.07 -28.44 -35.78
N LYS A 95 -12.15 -27.49 -35.98
CA LYS A 95 -11.80 -27.01 -37.33
C LYS A 95 -11.12 -28.10 -38.15
N SER A 96 -10.17 -28.81 -37.56
CA SER A 96 -9.47 -29.94 -38.21
C SER A 96 -10.44 -31.05 -38.64
N ILE A 97 -11.39 -31.43 -37.78
CA ILE A 97 -12.41 -32.44 -38.09
C ILE A 97 -13.28 -32.00 -39.27
N LYS A 98 -13.76 -30.74 -39.26
CA LYS A 98 -14.59 -30.19 -40.34
C LYS A 98 -13.86 -30.12 -41.69
N GLU A 99 -12.56 -29.87 -41.67
CA GLU A 99 -11.73 -29.90 -42.89
C GLU A 99 -11.53 -31.33 -43.42
N CYS A 100 -11.39 -32.32 -42.54
CA CYS A 100 -11.31 -33.73 -42.91
C CYS A 100 -12.62 -34.25 -43.54
N GLN A 101 -13.77 -33.86 -42.99
CA GLN A 101 -15.10 -34.26 -43.49
C GLN A 101 -15.51 -33.60 -44.83
N LYS A 102 -14.73 -32.63 -45.31
CA LYS A 102 -14.99 -31.89 -46.56
C LYS A 102 -14.23 -32.45 -47.78
N LYS A 103 -13.38 -33.46 -47.56
CA LYS A 103 -12.71 -34.24 -48.61
C LYS A 103 -13.50 -35.51 -48.90
#